data_AF-A0A349MPM2-F1
#
_entry.id   AF-A0A349MPM2-F1
#
_cell.length_a   1.000
_cell.length_b   1.000
_cell.length_c   1.000
_cell.angle_alpha   90.00
_cell.angle_beta   90.00
_cell.angle_gamma   90.00
#
_symmetry.space_group_name_H-M   'P 1'
#
loop_
_entity.id
_entity.type
_entity.pdbx_description
1 polymer ?
#
loop_
_entity_poly.entity_id
_entity_poly.type
_entity_poly.pdbx_seq_one_letter_code
_entity_poly.pdbx_strand_id
1 'polypeptide(L)'
;MYVGRFAPTPSGPLHFGSLVTAVGSYCDARSKKGKWLIRLDDLDQERVVKGAHSNILDTLDSYALFWDDEPIYQSKQKHIYTHWRKKLIKELDIYPCVCSR
;
A
#
# COMPACT_ATOMS: atom_id res chain seq x y z
N MET A 1 16.50 11.22 -5.99
CA MET A 1 16.36 10.62 -4.65
C MET A 1 15.63 9.30 -4.79
N TYR A 2 16.13 8.21 -4.21
CA TYR A 2 15.46 6.91 -4.26
C TYR A 2 14.22 6.89 -3.33
N VAL A 3 13.13 6.25 -3.75
CA VAL A 3 11.91 6.11 -2.95
C VAL A 3 11.39 4.67 -3.08
N GLY A 4 11.49 3.92 -1.98
CA GLY A 4 10.87 2.61 -1.83
C GLY A 4 9.56 2.70 -1.04
N ARG A 5 8.75 1.64 -1.07
CA ARG A 5 7.58 1.50 -0.19
C ARG A 5 7.26 0.06 0.16
N PHE A 6 6.71 -0.14 1.36
CA PHE A 6 5.98 -1.34 1.74
C PHE A 6 4.47 -1.08 1.68
N ALA A 7 3.72 -1.96 1.00
CA ALA A 7 2.31 -1.74 0.71
C ALA A 7 1.43 -2.94 1.13
N PRO A 8 1.21 -3.16 2.44
CA PRO A 8 0.43 -4.29 2.93
C PRO A 8 -1.07 -4.04 2.81
N THR A 9 -1.82 -5.11 2.54
CA THR A 9 -3.29 -5.13 2.68
C THR A 9 -3.65 -5.44 4.14
N PRO A 10 -4.50 -4.62 4.81
CA PRO A 10 -4.87 -4.83 6.20
C PRO A 10 -5.96 -5.91 6.38
N SER A 11 -5.72 -7.09 5.80
CA SER A 11 -6.61 -8.26 5.91
C SER A 11 -6.28 -9.19 7.07
N GLY A 12 -5.33 -8.79 7.93
CA GLY A 12 -4.83 -9.58 9.04
C GLY A 12 -3.49 -9.03 9.55
N PRO A 13 -2.89 -9.67 10.56
CA PRO A 13 -1.55 -9.33 11.03
C PRO A 13 -0.50 -9.64 9.95
N LEU A 14 0.67 -8.98 10.05
CA LEU A 14 1.82 -9.34 9.23
C LEU A 14 2.25 -10.78 9.54
N HIS A 15 2.32 -11.62 8.51
CA HIS A 15 2.97 -12.93 8.59
C HIS A 15 4.45 -12.81 8.19
N PHE A 16 5.24 -13.85 8.46
CA PHE A 16 6.70 -13.84 8.21
C PHE A 16 7.08 -13.39 6.80
N GLY A 17 6.42 -13.92 5.75
CA GLY A 17 6.67 -13.50 4.37
C GLY A 17 6.45 -11.99 4.11
N SER A 18 5.41 -11.41 4.70
CA SER A 18 5.17 -9.96 4.60
C SER A 18 6.24 -9.14 5.35
N LEU A 19 6.73 -9.64 6.48
CA LEU A 19 7.83 -9.03 7.23
C LEU A 19 9.15 -9.08 6.45
N VAL A 20 9.46 -10.21 5.79
CA VAL A 20 10.63 -10.32 4.91
C VAL A 20 10.58 -9.28 3.79
N THR A 21 9.40 -9.05 3.23
CA THR A 21 9.21 -8.03 2.18
C THR A 21 9.37 -6.62 2.74
N ALA A 22 8.86 -6.34 3.95
CA ALA A 22 9.06 -5.06 4.63
C ALA A 22 10.54 -4.80 4.87
N VAL A 23 11.27 -5.73 5.49
CA VAL A 23 12.71 -5.63 5.76
C VAL A 23 13.52 -5.45 4.47
N GLY A 24 13.25 -6.28 3.45
CA GLY A 24 13.95 -6.20 2.17
C GLY A 24 13.77 -4.83 1.51
N SER A 25 12.53 -4.34 1.44
CA SER A 25 12.25 -3.01 0.87
C SER A 25 12.83 -1.86 1.70
N TYR A 26 12.89 -2.01 3.03
CA TYR A 26 13.49 -1.04 3.95
C TYR A 26 14.99 -0.94 3.76
N CYS A 27 15.71 -2.08 3.82
CA CYS A 27 17.15 -2.13 3.60
C CYS A 27 17.53 -1.61 2.21
N ASP A 28 16.74 -1.94 1.19
CA ASP A 28 16.96 -1.46 -0.17
C ASP A 28 16.88 0.08 -0.26
N ALA A 29 15.88 0.69 0.39
CA ALA A 29 15.75 2.14 0.45
C ALA A 29 16.87 2.81 1.26
N ARG A 30 17.19 2.27 2.45
CA ARG A 30 18.24 2.83 3.33
C ARG A 30 19.63 2.71 2.71
N SER A 31 19.95 1.60 2.04
CA SER A 31 21.23 1.42 1.33
C SER A 31 21.47 2.48 0.25
N LYS A 32 20.40 2.98 -0.37
CA LYS A 32 20.44 4.03 -1.39
C LYS A 32 20.27 5.45 -0.82
N LYS A 33 20.29 5.61 0.50
CA LYS A 33 19.99 6.88 1.19
C LYS A 33 18.67 7.49 0.72
N GLY A 34 17.69 6.62 0.44
CA GLY A 34 16.37 6.99 -0.06
C GLY A 34 15.32 7.06 1.04
N LYS A 35 14.10 7.40 0.61
CA LYS A 35 12.91 7.30 1.45
C LYS A 35 12.30 5.91 1.41
N TRP A 36 11.68 5.48 2.50
CA TRP A 36 10.88 4.30 2.63
C TRP A 36 9.49 4.67 3.18
N LEU A 37 8.45 4.40 2.39
CA LEU A 37 7.09 4.84 2.65
C LEU A 37 6.16 3.67 3.00
N ILE A 38 5.05 3.97 3.69
CA ILE A 38 3.97 3.01 3.94
C ILE A 38 2.72 3.39 3.16
N ARG A 39 2.13 2.38 2.50
CA ARG A 39 0.83 2.51 1.84
C ARG A 39 -0.09 1.35 2.23
N LEU A 40 -1.11 1.64 3.02
CA LEU A 40 -2.08 0.64 3.45
C LEU A 40 -3.08 0.42 2.31
N ASP A 41 -3.00 -0.75 1.68
CA ASP A 41 -3.80 -1.12 0.50
C ASP A 41 -5.19 -1.63 0.93
N ASP A 42 -5.98 -0.72 1.51
CA ASP A 42 -7.30 -0.95 2.10
C ASP A 42 -8.47 -0.64 1.15
N LEU A 43 -8.32 -0.91 -0.16
CA LEU A 43 -9.39 -0.64 -1.13
C LEU A 43 -10.57 -1.60 -1.01
N ASP A 44 -10.30 -2.86 -0.70
CA ASP A 44 -11.32 -3.89 -0.48
C ASP A 44 -11.75 -3.89 0.99
N GLN A 45 -12.70 -3.02 1.32
CA GLN A 45 -13.18 -2.79 2.68
C GLN A 45 -13.78 -4.05 3.33
N GLU A 46 -14.33 -4.98 2.55
CA GLU A 46 -14.88 -6.23 3.07
C GLU A 46 -13.80 -7.16 3.63
N ARG A 47 -12.57 -7.05 3.11
CA ARG A 47 -11.42 -7.84 3.58
C ARG A 47 -10.64 -7.16 4.70
N VAL A 48 -10.93 -5.90 5.02
CA VAL A 48 -10.21 -5.18 6.07
C VAL A 48 -10.62 -5.70 7.44
N VAL A 49 -9.64 -6.18 8.20
CA VAL A 49 -9.85 -6.63 9.59
C VAL A 49 -9.74 -5.44 10.52
N LYS A 50 -10.69 -5.31 11.46
CA LYS A 50 -10.68 -4.24 12.47
C LYS A 50 -9.37 -4.26 13.26
N GLY A 51 -8.68 -3.12 13.32
CA GLY A 51 -7.39 -2.98 14.00
C GLY A 51 -6.18 -3.47 13.21
N ALA A 52 -6.35 -4.02 12.00
CA ALA A 52 -5.21 -4.49 11.20
C ALA A 52 -4.30 -3.33 10.77
N HIS A 53 -4.84 -2.14 10.48
CA HIS A 53 -4.01 -0.97 10.15
C HIS A 53 -3.04 -0.62 11.29
N SER A 54 -3.54 -0.50 12.53
CA SER A 54 -2.69 -0.19 13.69
C SER A 54 -1.72 -1.33 13.98
N ASN A 55 -2.20 -2.58 13.99
CA ASN A 55 -1.33 -3.74 14.25
C ASN A 55 -0.16 -3.83 13.27
N ILE A 56 -0.40 -3.52 11.99
CA ILE A 56 0.67 -3.47 10.98
C ILE A 56 1.70 -2.41 11.34
N LEU A 57 1.27 -1.18 11.61
CA LEU A 57 2.15 -0.06 11.94
C LEU A 57 2.93 -0.32 13.24
N ASP A 58 2.25 -0.79 14.28
CA ASP A 58 2.83 -1.15 15.57
C ASP A 58 3.86 -2.29 15.42
N THR A 59 3.58 -3.27 14.55
CA THR A 59 4.55 -4.33 14.24
C THR A 59 5.79 -3.72 13.58
N LEU A 60 5.64 -2.90 12.54
CA LEU A 60 6.78 -2.28 11.86
C LEU A 60 7.64 -1.43 12.82
N ASP A 61 6.99 -0.65 13.69
CA ASP A 61 7.65 0.14 14.73
C ASP A 61 8.44 -0.75 15.71
N SER A 62 7.84 -1.85 16.17
CA SER A 62 8.51 -2.81 17.08
C SER A 62 9.76 -3.48 16.49
N TYR A 63 9.85 -3.57 15.16
CA TYR A 63 11.04 -4.06 14.43
C TYR A 63 11.99 -2.93 13.99
N ALA A 64 11.78 -1.70 14.46
CA ALA A 64 12.55 -0.50 14.11
C ALA A 64 12.56 -0.18 12.60
N LEU A 65 11.48 -0.53 11.90
CA LEU A 65 11.28 -0.21 10.49
C LEU A 65 10.54 1.14 10.38
N PHE A 66 11.27 2.23 10.63
CA PHE A 66 10.69 3.58 10.62
C PHE A 66 10.50 4.12 9.20
N TRP A 67 9.30 4.57 8.89
CA TRP A 67 8.95 5.18 7.60
C TRP A 67 9.09 6.70 7.62
N ASP A 68 9.32 7.30 6.45
CA ASP A 68 9.75 8.70 6.37
C ASP A 68 8.62 9.73 6.25
N ASP A 69 7.43 9.35 5.74
CA ASP A 69 6.28 10.24 5.60
C ASP A 69 5.00 9.56 6.12
N GLU A 70 3.93 10.33 6.36
CA GLU A 70 2.64 9.82 6.84
C GLU A 70 2.12 8.62 6.00
N PRO A 71 1.65 7.54 6.64
CA PRO A 71 1.07 6.40 5.93
C PRO A 71 -0.10 6.82 5.03
N ILE A 72 -0.07 6.36 3.78
CA ILE A 72 -1.15 6.61 2.82
C ILE A 72 -2.17 5.47 2.91
N TYR A 73 -3.44 5.82 3.11
CA TYR A 73 -4.57 4.88 3.10
C TYR A 73 -5.24 4.96 1.73
N GLN A 74 -5.23 3.87 0.95
CA GLN A 74 -5.82 3.85 -0.40
C GLN A 74 -7.32 4.17 -0.39
N SER A 75 -8.04 3.81 0.66
CA SER A 75 -9.45 4.14 0.90
C SER A 75 -9.73 5.65 0.88
N LYS A 76 -8.74 6.48 1.26
CA LYS A 76 -8.81 7.95 1.21
C LYS A 76 -8.40 8.53 -0.15
N GLN A 77 -7.90 7.72 -1.07
CA GLN A 77 -7.41 8.14 -2.39
C GLN A 77 -8.40 7.92 -3.54
N LYS A 78 -9.68 7.66 -3.25
CA LYS A 78 -10.74 7.40 -4.25
C LYS A 78 -10.84 8.47 -5.35
N HIS A 79 -10.59 9.73 -5.01
CA HIS A 79 -10.62 10.83 -5.95
C HIS A 79 -9.53 10.69 -7.05
N ILE A 80 -8.33 10.21 -6.70
CA ILE A 80 -7.23 9.98 -7.64
C ILE A 80 -7.61 8.91 -8.66
N TYR A 81 -8.13 7.76 -8.20
CA TYR A 81 -8.54 6.70 -9.13
C TYR A 81 -9.70 7.13 -10.02
N THR A 82 -10.64 7.91 -9.48
CA THR A 82 -11.76 8.45 -10.26
C THR A 82 -11.26 9.40 -11.36
N HIS A 83 -10.30 10.26 -11.04
CA HIS A 83 -9.66 11.14 -12.01
C HIS A 83 -9.00 10.34 -13.13
N TRP A 84 -8.12 9.39 -12.79
CA TRP A 84 -7.41 8.59 -13.78
C TRP A 84 -8.33 7.68 -14.59
N ARG A 85 -9.35 7.07 -13.97
CA ARG A 85 -10.37 6.29 -14.70
C ARG A 85 -11.04 7.14 -15.78
N LYS A 86 -11.49 8.36 -15.45
CA LYS A 86 -12.13 9.26 -16.43
C LYS A 86 -11.16 9.64 -17.55
N LYS A 87 -9.91 9.92 -17.21
CA LYS A 87 -8.87 10.27 -18.20
C LYS A 87 -8.59 9.09 -19.14
N LEU A 88 -8.37 7.90 -18.60
CA LEU A 88 -8.07 6.69 -19.38
C LEU A 88 -9.23 6.28 -20.30
N ILE A 89 -10.50 6.43 -19.87
CA ILE A 89 -11.67 6.18 -20.72
C ILE A 89 -11.69 7.11 -21.95
N LYS A 90 -11.16 8.33 -21.81
CA LYS A 90 -11.13 9.31 -22.90
C LYS A 90 -9.94 9.12 -23.83
N GLU A 91 -8.79 8.72 -23.29
CA GLU A 91 -7.51 8.68 -24.01
C GLU A 91 -7.17 7.31 -24.58
N LEU A 92 -7.73 6.23 -24.03
CA LEU A 92 -7.45 4.86 -24.44
C LEU A 92 -8.71 4.19 -24.95
N ASP A 93 -8.53 3.19 -25.82
CA ASP A 93 -9.61 2.33 -26.29
C ASP A 93 -9.93 1.26 -25.22
N ILE A 94 -10.61 1.68 -24.15
CA ILE A 94 -11.04 0.81 -23.05
C ILE A 94 -12.57 0.76 -22.95
N TYR A 95 -13.10 -0.42 -22.68
CA TYR A 95 -14.54 -0.67 -22.57
C TYR A 95 -14.86 -1.48 -21.30
N PRO A 96 -16.08 -1.34 -20.73
CA PRO A 96 -16.49 -2.17 -19.61
C PRO A 96 -16.79 -3.62 -20.07
N CYS A 97 -16.22 -4.60 -19.39
CA CYS A 97 -16.60 -6.01 -19.57
C CYS A 97 -17.94 -6.29 -18.87
N VAL A 98 -18.87 -6.92 -19.59
CA VAL A 98 -20.22 -7.28 -19.09
C VAL A 98 -20.45 -8.79 -18.96
N CYS A 99 -19.40 -9.60 -19.09
CA CYS A 99 -19.47 -11.05 -18.92
C CYS A 99 -19.74 -11.44 -17.46
N SER A 100 -20.46 -12.55 -17.25
CA SER A 100 -20.51 -13.20 -15.93
C SER A 100 -19.17 -13.85 -15.58
N ARG A 101 -18.96 -14.16 -14.30
CA ARG A 101 -17.82 -14.97 -13.83
C ARG A 101 -17.88 -16.38 -14.39
#